data_AF-A0A0K0ELA9-F1
#
_entry.id   AF-A0A0K0ELA9-F1
#
_cell.length_a   1.000
_cell.length_b   1.000
_cell.length_c   1.000
_cell.angle_alpha   90.00
_cell.angle_beta   90.00
_cell.angle_gamma   90.00
#
_symmetry.space_group_name_H-M   'P 1'
#
loop_
_entity.id
_entity.type
_entity.pdbx_description
1 polymer ?
#
loop_
_entity_poly.entity_id
_entity_poly.type
_entity_poly.pdbx_seq_one_letter_code
_entity_poly.pdbx_strand_id
1 'polypeptide(L)'
;MVFKINSIFILLLSVTIVTVNSDPASSIMDAAKSFGLSKLSDFFGKKDFSTKDLEPKNLKDLTTKVLMTGELINAFQKSKNDLMNVANDQQKGALAKIGDIKDIFMNFKKTMDENPGSFSLLKDNWKSVVEQVFKANNLQVLIPLLGKINSSSTIYCGMVTFLFPIIAAFIVRRY
;
A
#
# COMPACT_ATOMS: atom_id res chain seq x y z
N MET A 1 42.47 -16.33 -11.34
CA MET A 1 41.39 -15.33 -11.16
C MET A 1 40.08 -15.87 -11.73
N VAL A 2 39.51 -16.93 -11.16
CA VAL A 2 38.40 -17.70 -11.79
C VAL A 2 37.07 -17.56 -11.02
N PHE A 3 37.09 -16.99 -9.82
CA PHE A 3 35.90 -16.93 -8.94
C PHE A 3 34.94 -15.75 -9.19
N LYS A 4 35.27 -14.79 -10.06
CA LYS A 4 34.43 -13.59 -10.29
C LYS A 4 33.43 -13.70 -11.44
N ILE A 5 33.59 -14.67 -12.34
CA ILE A 5 32.78 -14.78 -13.56
C ILE A 5 31.43 -15.48 -13.31
N ASN A 6 31.35 -16.38 -12.31
CA ASN A 6 30.09 -17.07 -11.98
C ASN A 6 29.04 -16.17 -11.32
N SER A 7 29.43 -15.16 -10.52
CA SER A 7 28.47 -14.25 -9.89
C SER A 7 27.79 -13.30 -10.90
N ILE A 8 28.48 -12.96 -11.99
CA ILE A 8 27.94 -12.05 -13.03
C ILE A 8 26.88 -12.77 -13.88
N PHE A 9 27.08 -14.07 -14.17
CA PHE A 9 26.09 -14.87 -14.90
C PHE A 9 24.81 -15.13 -14.10
N ILE A 10 24.91 -15.31 -12.78
CA ILE A 10 23.74 -15.48 -11.90
C ILE A 10 22.93 -14.17 -11.80
N LEU A 11 23.60 -13.02 -11.80
CA LEU A 11 22.96 -11.69 -11.85
C LEU A 11 22.28 -11.41 -13.20
N LEU A 12 22.86 -11.85 -14.32
CA LEU A 12 22.25 -11.69 -15.65
C LEU A 12 21.06 -12.63 -15.88
N LEU A 13 21.08 -13.85 -15.35
CA LEU A 13 19.93 -14.79 -15.42
C LEU A 13 18.76 -14.36 -14.52
N SER A 14 19.04 -13.77 -13.36
CA SER A 14 17.98 -13.28 -12.46
C SER A 14 17.29 -12.01 -13.00
N VAL A 15 17.98 -11.20 -13.80
CA VAL A 15 17.38 -10.04 -14.49
C VAL A 15 16.58 -10.44 -15.74
N THR A 16 16.95 -11.54 -16.43
CA THR A 16 16.21 -12.01 -17.61
C THR A 16 14.94 -12.81 -17.27
N ILE A 17 14.90 -13.57 -16.17
CA ILE A 17 13.66 -14.28 -15.76
C ILE A 17 12.53 -13.30 -15.36
N VAL A 18 12.88 -12.09 -14.93
CA VAL A 18 11.91 -11.04 -14.56
C VAL A 18 11.20 -10.41 -15.77
N THR A 19 11.73 -10.57 -16.99
CA THR A 19 11.21 -9.86 -18.18
C THR A 19 10.34 -10.69 -19.12
N VAL A 20 10.28 -12.02 -18.97
CA VAL A 20 9.60 -12.91 -19.95
C VAL A 20 8.23 -13.44 -19.50
N ASN A 21 7.84 -13.20 -18.25
CA ASN A 21 6.47 -13.40 -17.79
C ASN A 21 5.95 -12.05 -17.31
N SER A 22 5.18 -11.35 -18.14
CA SER A 22 4.44 -10.15 -17.75
C SER A 22 3.35 -10.54 -16.74
N ASP A 23 3.79 -10.90 -15.55
CA ASP A 23 3.02 -11.39 -14.44
C ASP A 23 2.28 -10.19 -13.84
N PRO A 24 0.97 -10.26 -13.55
CA PRO A 24 0.28 -9.22 -12.78
C PRO A 24 1.07 -8.79 -11.54
N ALA A 25 1.86 -9.69 -10.94
CA ALA A 25 2.78 -9.40 -9.85
C ALA A 25 3.84 -8.33 -10.15
N SER A 26 4.44 -8.31 -11.35
CA SER A 26 5.46 -7.32 -11.73
C SER A 26 4.86 -5.92 -11.81
N SER A 27 3.69 -5.79 -12.43
CA SER A 27 2.98 -4.51 -12.53
C SER A 27 2.52 -3.98 -11.16
N ILE A 28 2.17 -4.88 -10.24
CA ILE A 28 1.77 -4.53 -8.87
C ILE A 28 3.01 -4.16 -8.04
N MET A 29 4.14 -4.85 -8.22
CA MET A 29 5.41 -4.55 -7.57
C MET A 29 6.00 -3.21 -8.05
N ASP A 30 5.92 -2.91 -9.35
CA ASP A 30 6.35 -1.61 -9.89
C ASP A 30 5.39 -0.48 -9.50
N ALA A 31 4.09 -0.76 -9.40
CA ALA A 31 3.13 0.17 -8.81
C ALA A 31 3.48 0.44 -7.33
N ALA A 32 3.70 -0.61 -6.54
CA ALA A 32 4.08 -0.55 -5.12
C ALA A 32 5.39 0.21 -4.89
N LYS A 33 6.44 -0.08 -5.67
CA LYS A 33 7.74 0.60 -5.60
C LYS A 33 7.65 2.08 -6.00
N SER A 34 6.67 2.45 -6.81
CA SER A 34 6.49 3.82 -7.29
C SER A 34 5.43 4.63 -6.54
N PHE A 35 4.76 4.07 -5.52
CA PHE A 35 3.88 4.84 -4.63
C PHE A 35 4.71 5.65 -3.63
N GLY A 36 5.38 6.67 -4.15
CA GLY A 36 5.93 7.75 -3.33
C GLY A 36 4.83 8.65 -2.78
N LEU A 37 5.19 9.51 -1.82
CA LEU A 37 4.30 10.52 -1.25
C LEU A 37 3.59 11.36 -2.32
N SER A 38 4.25 11.66 -3.45
CA SER A 38 3.63 12.36 -4.58
C SER A 38 2.37 11.66 -5.09
N LYS A 39 2.41 10.36 -5.35
CA LYS A 39 1.23 9.62 -5.84
C LYS A 39 0.12 9.54 -4.81
N LEU A 40 0.48 9.47 -3.52
CA LEU A 40 -0.50 9.52 -2.44
C LEU A 40 -1.18 10.90 -2.40
N SER A 41 -0.40 11.98 -2.49
CA SER A 41 -0.91 13.34 -2.58
C SER A 41 -1.76 13.55 -3.84
N ASP A 42 -1.35 13.02 -4.98
CA ASP A 42 -2.10 13.12 -6.24
C ASP A 42 -3.43 12.37 -6.19
N PHE A 43 -3.50 11.25 -5.46
CA PHE A 43 -4.71 10.45 -5.34
C PHE A 43 -5.63 10.96 -4.23
N PHE A 44 -5.12 11.06 -3.00
CA PHE A 44 -5.88 11.43 -1.81
C PHE A 44 -6.03 12.94 -1.64
N GLY A 45 -5.05 13.73 -2.07
CA GLY A 45 -5.03 15.19 -1.91
C GLY A 45 -5.86 15.95 -2.94
N LYS A 46 -6.62 15.26 -3.80
CA LYS A 46 -7.56 15.92 -4.72
C LYS A 46 -8.63 16.66 -3.91
N LYS A 47 -8.99 17.86 -4.37
CA LYS A 47 -10.01 18.71 -3.72
C LYS A 47 -11.33 17.97 -3.46
N ASP A 48 -11.70 17.08 -4.37
CA ASP A 48 -12.97 16.36 -4.34
C ASP A 48 -12.78 14.86 -3.98
N PHE A 49 -11.66 14.50 -3.32
CA PHE A 49 -11.43 13.12 -2.89
C PHE A 49 -12.62 12.61 -2.07
N SER A 50 -13.14 11.46 -2.48
CA SER A 50 -14.21 10.76 -1.80
C SER A 50 -13.79 9.33 -1.48
N THR A 51 -14.32 8.76 -0.40
CA THR A 51 -14.18 7.31 -0.14
C THR A 51 -14.74 6.46 -1.28
N LYS A 52 -15.60 7.02 -2.15
CA LYS A 52 -16.06 6.36 -3.39
C LYS A 52 -14.93 6.09 -4.38
N ASP A 53 -13.88 6.92 -4.38
CA ASP A 53 -12.67 6.68 -5.20
C ASP A 53 -11.92 5.42 -4.78
N LEU A 54 -12.20 4.89 -3.59
CA LEU A 54 -11.66 3.63 -3.08
C LEU A 54 -12.52 2.41 -3.43
N GLU A 55 -13.64 2.53 -4.15
CA GLU A 55 -14.47 1.38 -4.53
C GLU A 55 -13.84 0.60 -5.69
N PRO A 56 -13.41 -0.66 -5.50
CA PRO A 56 -12.67 -1.38 -6.52
C PRO A 56 -13.58 -1.92 -7.63
N LYS A 57 -13.06 -1.97 -8.86
CA LYS A 57 -13.75 -2.52 -10.04
C LYS A 57 -13.40 -3.98 -10.33
N ASN A 58 -12.22 -4.44 -9.90
CA ASN A 58 -11.74 -5.81 -10.03
C ASN A 58 -10.63 -6.08 -9.00
N LEU A 59 -10.08 -7.31 -8.97
CA LEU A 59 -9.00 -7.67 -8.04
C LEU A 59 -7.75 -6.79 -8.17
N LYS A 60 -7.33 -6.48 -9.41
CA LYS A 60 -6.14 -5.64 -9.65
C LYS A 60 -6.32 -4.24 -9.08
N ASP A 61 -7.49 -3.65 -9.31
CA ASP A 61 -7.88 -2.34 -8.78
C ASP A 61 -7.98 -2.37 -7.25
N LEU A 62 -8.57 -3.41 -6.67
CA LEU A 62 -8.59 -3.61 -5.22
C LEU A 62 -7.17 -3.66 -4.65
N THR A 63 -6.30 -4.50 -5.19
CA THR A 63 -4.90 -4.59 -4.72
C THR A 63 -4.21 -3.23 -4.79
N THR A 64 -4.43 -2.47 -5.86
CA THR A 64 -3.86 -1.12 -6.01
C THR A 64 -4.35 -0.16 -4.92
N LYS A 65 -5.66 -0.15 -4.64
CA LYS A 65 -6.27 0.72 -3.63
C LYS A 65 -5.83 0.35 -2.22
N VAL A 66 -5.70 -0.95 -1.94
CA VAL A 66 -5.16 -1.47 -0.68
C VAL A 66 -3.72 -1.02 -0.51
N LEU A 67 -2.89 -1.13 -1.54
CA LEU A 67 -1.50 -0.67 -1.47
C LEU A 67 -1.40 0.83 -1.22
N MET A 68 -2.15 1.65 -1.95
CA MET A 68 -2.18 3.11 -1.74
C MET A 68 -2.62 3.46 -0.32
N THR A 69 -3.65 2.78 0.20
CA THR A 69 -4.14 3.01 1.56
C THR A 69 -3.13 2.57 2.62
N GLY A 70 -2.43 1.45 2.39
CA GLY A 70 -1.38 0.98 3.28
C GLY A 70 -0.20 1.95 3.35
N GLU A 71 0.22 2.49 2.21
CA GLU A 71 1.27 3.51 2.17
C GLU A 71 0.83 4.83 2.84
N LEU A 72 -0.42 5.24 2.66
CA LEU A 72 -0.99 6.39 3.36
C LEU A 72 -0.92 6.22 4.88
N ILE A 73 -1.39 5.08 5.40
CA ILE A 73 -1.35 4.76 6.83
C ILE A 73 0.10 4.72 7.33
N ASN A 74 1.00 4.10 6.57
CA ASN A 74 2.42 4.00 6.92
C ASN A 74 3.10 5.38 6.97
N ALA A 75 2.78 6.28 6.02
CA ALA A 75 3.30 7.65 5.99
C ALA A 75 2.88 8.41 7.26
N PHE A 76 1.60 8.38 7.62
CA PHE A 76 1.13 9.01 8.86
C PHE A 76 1.68 8.36 10.12
N GLN A 77 1.82 7.02 10.14
CA GLN A 77 2.39 6.32 11.29
C GLN A 77 3.85 6.72 11.51
N LYS A 78 4.67 6.74 10.47
CA LYS A 78 6.08 7.11 10.55
C LYS A 78 6.28 8.56 10.96
N SER A 79 5.45 9.46 10.44
CA SER A 79 5.52 10.89 10.73
C SER A 79 4.65 11.33 11.90
N LYS A 80 4.06 10.40 12.67
CA LYS A 80 3.08 10.71 13.72
C LYS A 80 3.58 11.81 14.65
N ASN A 81 4.79 11.67 15.18
CA ASN A 81 5.34 12.62 16.15
C ASN A 81 5.54 14.02 15.56
N ASP A 82 6.05 14.11 14.33
CA ASP A 82 6.23 15.39 13.64
C ASP A 82 4.89 16.05 13.33
N LEU A 83 3.91 15.25 12.90
CA LEU A 83 2.58 15.71 12.56
C LEU A 83 1.79 16.18 13.79
N MET A 84 1.98 15.56 14.95
CA MET A 84 1.34 15.99 16.21
C MET A 84 1.67 17.45 16.57
N ASN A 85 2.83 17.96 16.16
CA ASN A 85 3.27 19.33 16.44
C ASN A 85 2.59 20.38 15.54
N VAL A 86 2.10 19.98 14.37
CA VAL A 86 1.49 20.89 13.37
C VAL A 86 -0.01 20.64 13.17
N ALA A 87 -0.53 19.55 13.72
CA ALA A 87 -1.92 19.14 13.63
C ALA A 87 -2.84 19.98 14.52
N ASN A 88 -4.06 20.26 14.05
CA ASN A 88 -5.14 20.77 14.89
C ASN A 88 -5.73 19.67 15.79
N ASP A 89 -6.65 20.00 16.69
CA ASP A 89 -7.18 19.05 17.68
C ASP A 89 -7.89 17.85 17.03
N GLN A 90 -8.63 18.07 15.94
CA GLN A 90 -9.31 17.00 15.20
C GLN A 90 -8.29 16.03 14.57
N GLN A 91 -7.22 16.57 13.99
CA GLN A 91 -6.14 15.81 13.40
C GLN A 91 -5.33 15.07 14.46
N LYS A 92 -5.04 15.68 15.61
CA LYS A 92 -4.41 15.02 16.76
C LYS A 92 -5.24 13.84 17.24
N GLY A 93 -6.57 14.00 17.32
CA GLY A 93 -7.50 12.93 17.64
C GLY A 93 -7.43 11.76 16.66
N ALA A 94 -7.33 12.03 15.36
CA ALA A 94 -7.16 10.98 14.33
C ALA A 94 -5.76 10.35 14.35
N LEU A 95 -4.69 11.12 14.54
CA LEU A 95 -3.31 10.62 14.70
C LEU A 95 -3.16 9.71 15.93
N ALA A 96 -3.88 10.00 17.01
CA ALA A 96 -3.89 9.13 18.20
C ALA A 96 -4.39 7.71 17.86
N LYS A 97 -5.39 7.60 16.96
CA LYS A 97 -6.02 6.35 16.51
C LYS A 97 -5.29 5.65 15.35
N ILE A 98 -4.14 6.15 14.90
CA ILE A 98 -3.44 5.57 13.74
C ILE A 98 -3.03 4.09 13.95
N GLY A 99 -2.86 3.68 15.21
CA GLY A 99 -2.64 2.26 15.58
C GLY A 99 -3.86 1.41 15.23
N ASP A 100 -5.04 1.78 15.74
CA ASP A 100 -6.31 1.09 15.46
C ASP A 100 -6.61 1.04 13.96
N ILE A 101 -6.35 2.16 13.25
CA ILE A 101 -6.49 2.24 11.78
C ILE A 101 -5.58 1.20 11.08
N LYS A 102 -4.33 1.09 11.53
CA LYS A 102 -3.38 0.11 10.99
C LYS A 102 -3.87 -1.30 11.24
N ASP A 103 -4.38 -1.61 12.43
CA ASP A 103 -4.83 -2.95 12.79
C ASP A 103 -6.04 -3.37 11.95
N ILE A 104 -7.02 -2.48 11.74
CA ILE A 104 -8.15 -2.70 10.83
C ILE A 104 -7.64 -3.02 9.41
N PHE A 105 -6.69 -2.24 8.91
CA PHE A 105 -6.11 -2.43 7.58
C PHE A 105 -5.33 -3.76 7.47
N MET A 106 -4.54 -4.11 8.49
CA MET A 106 -3.77 -5.36 8.52
C MET A 106 -4.66 -6.59 8.63
N ASN A 107 -5.78 -6.52 9.37
CA ASN A 107 -6.78 -7.57 9.39
C ASN A 107 -7.38 -7.81 8.00
N PHE A 108 -7.68 -6.74 7.25
CA PHE A 108 -8.14 -6.88 5.87
C PHE A 108 -7.08 -7.48 4.95
N LYS A 109 -5.81 -7.07 5.08
CA LYS A 109 -4.71 -7.69 4.33
C LYS A 109 -4.63 -9.19 4.58
N LYS A 110 -4.74 -9.62 5.84
CA LYS A 110 -4.83 -11.03 6.19
C LYS A 110 -6.00 -11.72 5.49
N THR A 111 -7.18 -11.10 5.46
CA THR A 111 -8.34 -11.65 4.73
C THR A 111 -8.09 -11.77 3.22
N MET A 112 -7.38 -10.82 2.60
CA MET A 112 -6.96 -10.92 1.20
C MET A 112 -6.02 -12.10 0.97
N ASP A 113 -5.05 -12.30 1.87
CA ASP A 113 -4.09 -13.41 1.79
C ASP A 113 -4.78 -14.77 1.95
N GLU A 114 -5.80 -14.85 2.81
CA GLU A 114 -6.60 -16.06 3.04
C GLU A 114 -7.62 -16.34 1.93
N ASN A 115 -7.97 -15.34 1.11
CA ASN A 115 -8.99 -15.45 0.06
C ASN A 115 -8.48 -14.98 -1.33
N PRO A 116 -7.36 -15.52 -1.84
CA PRO A 116 -6.73 -15.05 -3.07
C PRO A 116 -7.60 -15.41 -4.29
N GLY A 117 -8.43 -14.45 -4.73
CA GLY A 117 -9.29 -14.59 -5.90
C GLY A 117 -10.77 -14.24 -5.67
N SER A 118 -11.21 -14.12 -4.41
CA SER A 118 -12.62 -13.89 -4.09
C SER A 118 -13.01 -12.41 -4.18
N PHE A 119 -13.05 -11.85 -5.40
CA PHE A 119 -13.30 -10.41 -5.58
C PHE A 119 -14.56 -9.90 -4.88
N SER A 120 -15.69 -10.61 -5.01
CA SER A 120 -16.96 -10.17 -4.42
C SER A 120 -16.87 -10.04 -2.90
N LEU A 121 -16.35 -11.09 -2.24
CA LEU A 121 -16.13 -11.11 -0.79
C LEU A 121 -15.19 -10.00 -0.35
N LEU A 122 -14.05 -9.88 -1.04
CA LEU A 122 -13.03 -8.88 -0.69
C LEU A 122 -13.51 -7.45 -0.94
N LYS A 123 -14.35 -7.22 -1.95
CA LYS A 123 -14.96 -5.92 -2.23
C LYS A 123 -15.88 -5.47 -1.09
N ASP A 124 -16.73 -6.36 -0.60
CA ASP A 124 -17.66 -6.04 0.50
C ASP A 124 -16.91 -5.80 1.81
N ASN A 125 -15.91 -6.63 2.11
CA ASN A 125 -15.02 -6.44 3.27
C ASN A 125 -14.24 -5.13 3.15
N TRP A 126 -13.73 -4.80 1.96
CA TRP A 126 -13.00 -3.56 1.71
C TRP A 126 -13.88 -2.33 1.93
N LYS A 127 -15.16 -2.38 1.55
CA LYS A 127 -16.11 -1.29 1.83
C LYS A 127 -16.21 -1.01 3.33
N SER A 128 -16.33 -2.07 4.16
CA SER A 128 -16.35 -1.94 5.62
C SER A 128 -15.05 -1.32 6.14
N VAL A 129 -13.89 -1.75 5.61
CA VAL A 129 -12.57 -1.21 5.98
C VAL A 129 -12.48 0.28 5.66
N VAL A 130 -12.89 0.70 4.46
CA VAL A 130 -12.87 2.11 4.05
C VAL A 130 -13.76 2.95 4.97
N GLU A 131 -14.95 2.45 5.34
CA GLU A 131 -15.83 3.16 6.27
C GLU A 131 -15.22 3.28 7.67
N GLN A 132 -14.62 2.20 8.20
CA GLN A 132 -13.98 2.23 9.50
C GLN A 132 -12.74 3.13 9.54
N VAL A 133 -11.91 3.09 8.50
CA VAL A 133 -10.65 3.84 8.41
C VAL A 133 -10.90 5.32 8.13
N PHE A 134 -11.66 5.65 7.08
CA PHE A 134 -11.80 7.03 6.64
C PHE A 134 -12.93 7.77 7.34
N LYS A 135 -14.03 7.11 7.72
CA LYS A 135 -15.18 7.77 8.37
C LYS A 135 -15.11 7.64 9.89
N ALA A 136 -15.08 6.42 10.43
CA ALA A 136 -15.17 6.22 11.88
C ALA A 136 -13.89 6.67 12.62
N ASN A 137 -12.72 6.33 12.08
CA ASN A 137 -11.41 6.74 12.63
C ASN A 137 -10.85 8.02 12.00
N ASN A 138 -11.60 8.60 11.07
CA ASN A 138 -11.36 9.93 10.51
C ASN A 138 -9.98 10.09 9.85
N LEU A 139 -9.44 9.04 9.19
CA LEU A 139 -8.19 9.15 8.44
C LEU A 139 -8.23 10.29 7.40
N GLN A 140 -9.43 10.60 6.88
CA GLN A 140 -9.64 11.65 5.88
C GLN A 140 -9.15 13.04 6.36
N VAL A 141 -9.26 13.37 7.65
CA VAL A 141 -8.79 14.68 8.15
C VAL A 141 -7.28 14.82 8.19
N LEU A 142 -6.55 13.70 8.08
CA LEU A 142 -5.10 13.69 8.02
C LEU A 142 -4.58 13.97 6.61
N ILE A 143 -5.40 13.84 5.57
CA ILE A 143 -4.99 14.06 4.16
C ILE A 143 -4.27 15.42 3.95
N PRO A 144 -4.76 16.56 4.48
CA PRO A 144 -4.05 17.83 4.35
C PRO A 144 -2.64 17.84 4.97
N LEU A 145 -2.36 16.95 5.92
CA LEU A 145 -1.05 16.81 6.54
C LEU A 145 -0.05 16.04 5.68
N LEU A 146 -0.47 15.39 4.59
CA LEU A 146 0.46 14.77 3.63
C LEU A 146 1.49 15.77 3.12
N GLY A 147 1.07 17.01 2.84
CA GLY A 147 1.98 18.08 2.41
C GLY A 147 2.95 18.57 3.50
N LYS A 148 2.82 18.09 4.74
CA LYS A 148 3.73 18.37 5.86
C LYS A 148 4.73 17.23 6.10
N ILE A 149 4.55 16.08 5.46
CA ILE A 149 5.50 14.97 5.53
C ILE A 149 6.68 15.30 4.62
N ASN A 150 7.81 15.67 5.21
CA ASN A 150 9.03 15.95 4.46
C ASN A 150 9.43 14.71 3.64
N SER A 151 9.64 14.89 2.34
CA SER A 151 10.02 13.82 1.39
C SER A 151 11.44 13.26 1.60
N SER A 152 12.07 13.56 2.75
CA SER A 152 13.45 13.18 3.09
C SER A 152 13.58 11.79 3.72
N SER A 153 12.51 11.03 3.86
CA SER A 153 12.61 9.60 4.19
C SER A 153 12.45 8.76 2.93
N THR A 154 13.55 8.19 2.46
CA THR A 154 13.60 7.20 1.38
C THR A 154 12.75 5.99 1.79
N ILE A 155 11.48 5.95 1.38
CA ILE A 155 10.54 4.84 1.62
C ILE A 155 10.91 3.68 0.68
N TYR A 156 12.04 3.02 0.95
CA TYR A 156 12.50 1.84 0.22
C TYR A 156 13.06 0.83 1.23
N CYS A 157 12.18 0.12 1.95
CA CYS A 157 12.58 -1.15 2.59
C CYS A 157 11.43 -1.97 3.18
N GLY A 158 10.24 -1.40 3.42
CA GLY A 158 9.13 -2.13 4.07
C GLY A 158 8.22 -2.93 3.13
N MET A 159 8.03 -2.47 1.90
CA MET A 159 7.01 -3.02 0.99
C MET A 159 7.32 -4.42 0.42
N VAL A 160 8.60 -4.79 0.33
CA VAL A 160 9.01 -6.08 -0.25
C VAL A 160 8.53 -7.24 0.62
N THR A 161 8.49 -7.08 1.94
CA THR A 161 8.05 -8.12 2.88
C THR A 161 6.52 -8.30 2.88
N PHE A 162 5.77 -7.27 2.48
CA PHE A 162 4.31 -7.22 2.60
C PHE A 162 3.54 -7.72 1.36
N LEU A 163 4.23 -8.01 0.27
CA LEU A 163 3.65 -8.39 -1.02
C LEU A 163 4.01 -9.81 -1.48
N PHE A 164 4.99 -10.43 -0.84
CA PHE A 164 5.46 -11.76 -1.22
C PHE A 164 4.35 -12.84 -1.15
N PRO A 165 3.45 -12.87 -0.13
CA PRO A 165 2.40 -13.89 -0.06
C PRO A 165 1.35 -13.73 -1.16
N ILE A 166 0.90 -12.50 -1.42
CA ILE A 166 -0.12 -12.21 -2.44
C ILE A 166 0.40 -12.58 -3.84
N ILE A 167 1.63 -12.16 -4.15
CA ILE A 167 2.25 -12.45 -5.44
C ILE A 167 2.48 -13.95 -5.60
N ALA A 168 3.03 -14.62 -4.58
CA ALA A 168 3.23 -16.06 -4.63
C ALA A 168 1.92 -16.84 -4.83
N ALA A 169 0.83 -16.44 -4.16
CA ALA A 169 -0.48 -17.06 -4.32
C ALA A 169 -1.06 -16.90 -5.73
N PHE A 170 -0.81 -15.78 -6.40
CA PHE A 170 -1.23 -15.56 -7.79
C PHE A 170 -0.38 -16.38 -8.80
N ILE A 171 0.92 -16.53 -8.54
CA ILE A 171 1.83 -17.30 -9.40
C ILE A 171 1.55 -18.81 -9.30
N VAL A 172 1.42 -19.33 -8.07
CA VAL A 172 1.20 -20.77 -7.82
C VAL A 172 -0.14 -21.26 -8.40
N ARG A 173 -1.12 -20.39 -8.64
CA ARG A 173 -2.41 -20.76 -9.23
C ARG A 173 -2.44 -20.69 -10.77
N ARG A 174 -1.41 -20.12 -11.40
CA ARG A 174 -1.29 -19.99 -12.87
C ARG A 174 -0.38 -21.04 -13.52
N TYR A 175 0.27 -21.89 -12.71
CA TYR A 175 1.04 -23.09 -13.12
C TYR A 175 0.39 -24.33 -12.53
#